data_AF-A0A7J2NLG0-F1
#
_entry.id   AF-A0A7J2NLG0-F1
#
_cell.length_a   1.000
_cell.length_b   1.000
_cell.length_c   1.000
_cell.angle_alpha   90.00
_cell.angle_beta   90.00
_cell.angle_gamma   90.00
#
_symmetry.space_group_name_H-M   'P 1'
#
loop_
_entity.id
_entity.type
_entity.pdbx_description
1 polymer ?
#
loop_
_entity_poly.entity_id
_entity_poly.type
_entity_poly.pdbx_seq_one_letter_code
_entity_poly.pdbx_strand_id
1 'polypeptide(L)'
;MASYIVISGYASCPSLYIWNGNNYTYITEVSNAGWLGYMDYINEDGGIIFGGGNPWDHVKLNSSLLEVKTDAENGYDYYDIVLFQQWDEIFYLDTAYLVVVDHPADIDVYSTMVNYINPGFYGEIYTIDEDSLLTPISATNENGEDVLPQISQLDGVFTPAINGVDSPSWDNIQLNQLTLDLGDLSGAPEIKLLIHGMVDWGPAQPYYDYIEMFDEAYAAGLVPNGTQLYPPPYMEVMDAQGNWMRVPQDRQMPTPADYVPRTFAVDLNGLFPTDVTEYKIRITNFWNVSFDYIGIDITPQEDVTVHEIAPIATFKPLEFGTTNSNASGYFTKYGDVTPLLLEADDIFVIGMQGDNVSLKFPTTSLPPLEDGAERSFFLFVASWFKDPPGNWGYGFDFTVEPLPFRNMSGFPYPDTESYPTSEEHVSYLEEWNTRAVNVPEQTVTERNSVMELVAEALKLTALAGFALAGLVVALIWKKH
;
A
#
# COMPACT_ATOMS: atom_id res chain seq x y z
N MET A 1 20.09 -20.74 13.17
CA MET A 1 18.85 -21.01 12.44
C MET A 1 17.83 -20.03 12.98
N ALA A 2 17.47 -19.03 12.18
CA ALA A 2 16.34 -18.17 12.52
C ALA A 2 15.06 -18.94 12.18
N SER A 3 14.08 -18.93 13.09
CA SER A 3 12.78 -19.55 12.88
C SER A 3 11.78 -18.48 12.43
N TYR A 4 11.20 -18.66 11.26
CA TYR A 4 10.03 -17.89 10.83
C TYR A 4 8.79 -18.56 11.41
N ILE A 5 7.93 -17.80 12.09
CA ILE A 5 6.57 -18.25 12.37
C ILE A 5 5.76 -17.95 11.12
N VAL A 6 5.29 -18.99 10.46
CA VAL A 6 4.29 -18.90 9.39
C VAL A 6 2.94 -18.68 10.08
N ILE A 7 2.30 -17.56 9.81
CA ILE A 7 0.96 -17.25 10.32
C ILE A 7 -0.04 -17.62 9.22
N SER A 8 -1.06 -18.42 9.56
CA SER A 8 -2.17 -18.73 8.65
C SER A 8 -3.23 -17.62 8.73
N GLY A 9 -3.61 -17.02 7.60
CA GLY A 9 -4.59 -15.93 7.45
C GLY A 9 -4.88 -15.66 5.96
N TYR A 10 -5.69 -14.65 5.64
CA TYR A 10 -6.05 -14.26 4.26
C TYR A 10 -5.46 -12.88 3.90
N ALA A 11 -4.22 -12.58 4.28
CA ALA A 11 -3.70 -11.21 4.28
C ALA A 11 -2.89 -10.82 3.02
N SER A 12 -2.71 -9.51 2.80
CA SER A 12 -1.96 -8.86 1.70
C SER A 12 -0.46 -9.20 1.65
N CYS A 13 0.30 -8.70 0.67
CA CYS A 13 1.72 -9.06 0.47
C CYS A 13 2.69 -7.93 0.10
N PRO A 14 4.00 -8.07 0.39
CA PRO A 14 4.65 -9.15 1.15
C PRO A 14 4.58 -9.00 2.69
N SER A 15 4.89 -10.08 3.40
CA SER A 15 4.91 -10.10 4.87
C SER A 15 6.17 -9.46 5.44
N LEU A 16 6.00 -8.56 6.40
CA LEU A 16 7.07 -7.83 7.06
C LEU A 16 7.56 -8.57 8.31
N TYR A 17 8.87 -8.82 8.35
CA TYR A 17 9.58 -9.35 9.50
C TYR A 17 10.73 -8.43 9.92
N ILE A 18 10.94 -8.28 11.23
CA ILE A 18 12.07 -7.52 11.79
C ILE A 18 12.90 -8.36 12.75
N TRP A 19 14.19 -8.06 12.85
CA TRP A 19 15.09 -8.68 13.82
C TRP A 19 14.98 -8.07 15.22
N ASN A 20 14.69 -8.91 16.22
CA ASN A 20 14.53 -8.50 17.63
C ASN A 20 15.73 -8.82 18.54
N GLY A 21 16.91 -9.09 17.96
CA GLY A 21 18.10 -9.47 18.72
C GLY A 21 18.30 -10.97 18.85
N ASN A 22 17.25 -11.78 18.66
CA ASN A 22 17.30 -13.24 18.77
C ASN A 22 16.73 -13.98 17.57
N ASN A 23 15.62 -13.50 17.01
CA ASN A 23 14.92 -14.09 15.88
C ASN A 23 14.21 -13.01 15.04
N TYR A 24 13.63 -13.43 13.92
CA TYR A 24 12.76 -12.59 13.11
C TYR A 24 11.32 -12.69 13.62
N THR A 25 10.71 -11.54 13.89
CA THR A 25 9.33 -11.40 14.36
C THR A 25 8.46 -10.87 13.24
N TYR A 26 7.34 -11.54 12.97
CA TYR A 26 6.31 -11.04 12.06
C TYR A 26 5.66 -9.79 12.64
N ILE A 27 5.46 -8.77 11.80
CA ILE A 27 4.85 -7.50 12.19
C ILE A 27 3.48 -7.34 11.56
N THR A 28 3.40 -7.34 10.24
CA THR A 28 2.17 -7.12 9.46
C THR A 28 2.45 -7.46 7.99
N GLU A 29 1.45 -7.35 7.13
CA GLU A 29 1.64 -7.31 5.68
C GLU A 29 1.90 -5.86 5.24
N VAL A 30 2.68 -5.68 4.18
CA VAL A 30 2.78 -4.37 3.51
C VAL A 30 1.92 -4.35 2.24
N SER A 31 1.88 -3.19 1.56
CA SER A 31 1.19 -3.01 0.28
C SER A 31 -0.34 -2.96 0.36
N ASN A 32 -0.91 -2.52 1.50
CA ASN A 32 -2.37 -2.54 1.74
C ASN A 32 -3.21 -1.93 0.60
N ALA A 33 -2.73 -0.86 -0.04
CA ALA A 33 -3.41 -0.18 -1.16
C ALA A 33 -2.90 -0.59 -2.55
N GLY A 34 -1.91 -1.48 -2.62
CA GLY A 34 -1.21 -1.90 -3.83
C GLY A 34 -1.82 -3.13 -4.52
N TRP A 35 -2.99 -3.58 -4.10
CA TRP A 35 -3.70 -4.67 -4.76
C TRP A 35 -4.05 -4.28 -6.21
N LEU A 36 -3.83 -5.19 -7.14
CA LEU A 36 -4.19 -5.03 -8.54
C LEU A 36 -5.50 -5.77 -8.79
N GLY A 37 -6.49 -5.06 -9.34
CA GLY A 37 -7.83 -5.60 -9.56
C GLY A 37 -8.97 -4.75 -8.97
N TYR A 38 -8.68 -3.59 -8.39
CA TYR A 38 -9.71 -2.66 -7.95
C TYR A 38 -10.68 -2.36 -9.08
N MET A 39 -11.95 -2.68 -8.86
CA MET A 39 -13.03 -2.39 -9.80
C MET A 39 -13.69 -1.07 -9.43
N ASP A 40 -13.84 -0.19 -10.40
CA ASP A 40 -14.46 1.13 -10.21
C ASP A 40 -15.95 1.06 -10.56
N TYR A 41 -16.28 0.90 -11.85
CA TYR A 41 -17.67 0.95 -12.31
C TYR A 41 -17.94 0.05 -13.52
N ILE A 42 -19.23 -0.22 -13.76
CA ILE A 42 -19.72 -0.88 -14.97
C ILE A 42 -20.00 0.13 -16.06
N ASN A 43 -19.43 -0.08 -17.25
CA ASN A 43 -19.64 0.78 -18.41
C ASN A 43 -20.96 0.47 -19.15
N GLU A 44 -21.27 1.26 -20.17
CA GLU A 44 -22.50 1.10 -20.96
C GLU A 44 -22.62 -0.24 -21.70
N ASP A 45 -21.50 -0.93 -21.94
CA ASP A 45 -21.44 -2.24 -22.60
C ASP A 45 -21.47 -3.41 -21.61
N GLY A 46 -21.57 -3.13 -20.30
CA GLY A 46 -21.57 -4.12 -19.22
C GLY A 46 -20.18 -4.59 -18.82
N GLY A 47 -19.14 -4.01 -19.42
CA GLY A 47 -17.76 -4.28 -19.05
C GLY A 47 -17.39 -3.56 -17.75
N ILE A 48 -16.60 -4.24 -16.93
CA ILE A 48 -16.04 -3.67 -15.70
C ILE A 48 -14.86 -2.79 -16.07
N ILE A 49 -14.89 -1.55 -15.58
CA ILE A 49 -13.76 -0.63 -15.60
C ILE A 49 -13.02 -0.75 -14.28
N PHE A 50 -11.71 -0.96 -14.37
CA PHE A 50 -10.82 -1.07 -13.22
C PHE A 50 -10.26 0.31 -12.86
N GLY A 51 -10.08 0.53 -11.56
CA GLY A 51 -9.44 1.73 -11.02
C GLY A 51 -7.96 1.50 -10.74
N GLY A 52 -7.20 2.59 -10.71
CA GLY A 52 -5.81 2.60 -10.24
C GLY A 52 -5.77 2.28 -8.75
N GLY A 53 -4.70 1.60 -8.32
CA GLY A 53 -4.39 1.46 -6.89
C GLY A 53 -3.32 2.46 -6.46
N ASN A 54 -2.76 2.27 -5.27
CA ASN A 54 -1.64 3.06 -4.77
C ASN A 54 -0.58 2.13 -4.16
N PRO A 55 0.66 2.09 -4.67
CA PRO A 55 1.62 1.09 -4.21
C PRO A 55 2.16 1.38 -2.81
N TRP A 56 2.01 2.61 -2.33
CA TRP A 56 2.62 3.04 -1.09
C TRP A 56 1.97 2.38 0.13
N ASP A 57 2.80 2.07 1.10
CA ASP A 57 2.39 1.73 2.46
C ASP A 57 3.44 2.21 3.47
N HIS A 58 2.98 2.60 4.65
CA HIS A 58 3.81 3.11 5.73
C HIS A 58 3.49 2.34 7.01
N VAL A 59 4.48 1.60 7.50
CA VAL A 59 4.32 0.75 8.68
C VAL A 59 5.16 1.29 9.81
N LYS A 60 4.52 1.82 10.86
CA LYS A 60 5.19 2.10 12.13
C LYS A 60 5.72 0.80 12.73
N LEU A 61 7.00 0.77 13.07
CA LEU A 61 7.67 -0.37 13.69
C LEU A 61 7.73 -0.17 15.20
N ASN A 62 7.49 -1.23 15.95
CA ASN A 62 7.70 -1.20 17.40
C ASN A 62 9.21 -1.16 17.69
N SER A 63 9.71 -0.02 18.16
CA SER A 63 11.13 0.21 18.47
C SER A 63 11.68 -0.79 19.49
N SER A 64 10.84 -1.30 20.40
CA SER A 64 11.23 -2.32 21.38
C SER A 64 11.49 -3.70 20.77
N LEU A 65 11.09 -3.94 19.52
CA LEU A 65 11.32 -5.16 18.77
C LEU A 65 12.38 -5.00 17.68
N LEU A 66 12.97 -3.82 17.52
CA LEU A 66 13.91 -3.50 16.44
C LEU A 66 15.33 -3.35 17.00
N GLU A 67 16.09 -4.45 16.94
CA GLU A 67 17.47 -4.49 17.45
C GLU A 67 18.49 -4.34 16.33
N VAL A 68 19.65 -3.77 16.69
CA VAL A 68 20.77 -3.57 15.77
C VAL A 68 21.56 -4.88 15.58
N LYS A 69 22.02 -5.12 14.35
CA LYS A 69 23.02 -6.16 14.03
C LYS A 69 24.30 -5.53 13.54
N THR A 70 25.41 -6.21 13.79
CA THR A 70 26.72 -5.84 13.24
C THR A 70 27.06 -6.72 12.05
N ASP A 71 27.36 -6.10 10.91
CA ASP A 71 27.97 -6.77 9.77
C ASP A 71 29.45 -6.99 10.09
N ALA A 72 29.80 -8.15 10.63
CA ALA A 72 31.16 -8.44 11.08
C ALA A 72 32.19 -8.44 9.94
N GLU A 73 31.76 -8.64 8.69
CA GLU A 73 32.65 -8.66 7.53
C GLU A 73 32.99 -7.24 7.07
N ASN A 74 32.02 -6.33 7.07
CA ASN A 74 32.16 -4.98 6.55
C ASN A 74 32.29 -3.90 7.64
N GLY A 75 32.07 -4.25 8.91
CA GLY A 75 32.33 -3.42 10.07
C GLY A 75 31.32 -2.27 10.30
N TYR A 76 30.05 -2.47 9.96
CA TYR A 76 28.98 -1.49 10.21
C TYR A 76 27.78 -2.12 10.91
N ASP A 77 27.05 -1.28 11.63
CA ASP A 77 25.81 -1.64 12.31
C ASP A 77 24.60 -1.32 11.43
N TYR A 78 23.54 -2.13 11.52
CA TYR A 78 22.35 -2.00 10.68
C TYR A 78 21.10 -2.57 11.35
N TYR A 79 19.92 -2.06 10.96
CA TYR A 79 18.64 -2.70 11.22
C TYR A 79 18.32 -3.72 10.12
N ASP A 80 17.83 -4.90 10.50
CA ASP A 80 17.62 -6.04 9.59
C ASP A 80 16.14 -6.35 9.47
N ILE A 81 15.61 -6.12 8.27
CA ILE A 81 14.21 -6.30 7.91
C ILE A 81 14.12 -7.29 6.75
N VAL A 82 13.07 -8.10 6.73
CA VAL A 82 12.80 -9.04 5.64
C VAL A 82 11.37 -8.88 5.18
N LEU A 83 11.19 -8.68 3.87
CA LEU A 83 9.91 -8.85 3.21
C LEU A 83 9.86 -10.27 2.66
N PHE A 84 8.88 -11.07 3.08
CA PHE A 84 8.75 -12.47 2.69
C PHE A 84 7.39 -12.70 2.04
N GLN A 85 7.39 -13.21 0.80
CA GLN A 85 6.16 -13.53 0.12
C GLN A 85 5.62 -14.90 0.57
N GLN A 86 4.70 -14.90 1.53
CA GLN A 86 4.11 -16.12 2.09
C GLN A 86 2.94 -16.66 1.25
N TRP A 87 2.12 -15.75 0.75
CA TRP A 87 0.89 -16.08 0.04
C TRP A 87 1.19 -16.40 -1.42
N ASP A 88 0.23 -17.08 -2.06
CA ASP A 88 0.34 -17.42 -3.48
C ASP A 88 -0.01 -16.21 -4.32
N GLU A 89 0.89 -15.24 -4.35
CA GLU A 89 0.72 -13.93 -4.99
C GLU A 89 2.02 -13.51 -5.69
N ILE A 90 1.89 -12.65 -6.71
CA ILE A 90 3.04 -12.00 -7.38
C ILE A 90 3.14 -10.59 -6.84
N PHE A 91 4.30 -10.21 -6.27
CA PHE A 91 4.55 -8.83 -5.83
C PHE A 91 5.49 -8.10 -6.80
N TYR A 92 5.34 -6.77 -6.87
CA TYR A 92 6.15 -5.85 -7.67
C TYR A 92 6.65 -4.75 -6.72
N LEU A 93 7.79 -4.99 -6.09
CA LEU A 93 8.39 -4.08 -5.13
C LEU A 93 9.25 -3.03 -5.86
N ASP A 94 8.87 -1.77 -5.75
CA ASP A 94 9.50 -0.62 -6.45
C ASP A 94 10.53 0.07 -5.55
N THR A 95 10.18 0.32 -4.28
CA THR A 95 11.14 0.87 -3.31
C THR A 95 10.81 0.44 -1.89
N ALA A 96 11.81 0.43 -1.02
CA ALA A 96 11.65 0.31 0.42
C ALA A 96 12.74 1.08 1.14
N TYR A 97 12.39 1.92 2.11
CA TYR A 97 13.36 2.66 2.92
C TYR A 97 12.88 2.79 4.38
N LEU A 98 13.84 2.93 5.29
CA LEU A 98 13.54 3.10 6.71
C LEU A 98 13.49 4.61 7.02
N VAL A 99 12.36 5.06 7.52
CA VAL A 99 12.17 6.41 8.05
C VAL A 99 12.38 6.35 9.57
N VAL A 100 13.29 7.17 10.07
CA VAL A 100 13.65 7.27 11.48
C VAL A 100 13.26 8.66 11.95
N VAL A 101 12.45 8.73 13.00
CA VAL A 101 11.90 9.98 13.53
C VAL A 101 12.38 10.16 14.96
N ASP A 102 13.14 11.22 15.18
CA ASP A 102 13.54 11.66 16.52
C ASP A 102 12.53 12.70 17.02
N HIS A 103 11.95 12.46 18.19
CA HIS A 103 10.88 13.27 18.79
C HIS A 103 11.08 13.41 20.32
N PRO A 104 10.49 14.42 20.98
CA PRO A 104 10.46 14.48 22.44
C PRO A 104 9.89 13.21 23.07
N ALA A 105 10.44 12.82 24.23
CA ALA A 105 10.10 11.55 24.89
C ALA A 105 8.68 11.49 25.49
N ASP A 106 7.99 12.62 25.59
CA ASP A 106 6.61 12.72 26.06
C ASP A 106 5.57 12.76 24.95
N ILE A 107 6.00 12.70 23.69
CA ILE A 107 5.11 12.54 22.53
C ILE A 107 5.44 11.25 21.78
N ASP A 108 4.45 10.71 21.08
CA ASP A 108 4.67 9.65 20.10
C ASP A 108 4.34 10.17 18.68
N VAL A 109 4.75 9.43 17.66
CA VAL A 109 4.58 9.83 16.25
C VAL A 109 3.87 8.77 15.43
N TYR A 110 2.99 9.20 14.54
CA TYR A 110 2.24 8.31 13.65
C TYR A 110 2.19 8.85 12.24
N SER A 111 2.10 7.96 11.25
CA SER A 111 1.87 8.34 9.86
C SER A 111 0.38 8.26 9.54
N THR A 112 -0.06 9.04 8.56
CA THR A 112 -1.28 8.69 7.82
C THR A 112 -1.06 7.39 7.04
N MET A 113 -2.10 6.55 7.00
CA MET A 113 -2.13 5.39 6.11
C MET A 113 -2.50 5.80 4.68
N VAL A 114 -2.14 4.97 3.72
CA VAL A 114 -2.40 5.18 2.28
C VAL A 114 -3.81 4.68 1.93
N ASN A 115 -4.47 5.36 0.98
CA ASN A 115 -5.75 4.95 0.42
C ASN A 115 -5.58 4.61 -1.07
N TYR A 116 -6.22 3.54 -1.54
CA TYR A 116 -6.19 3.12 -2.94
C TYR A 116 -6.90 4.10 -3.88
N ILE A 117 -7.79 4.96 -3.35
CA ILE A 117 -8.57 5.96 -4.13
C ILE A 117 -7.91 7.34 -4.14
N ASN A 118 -6.87 7.55 -3.32
CA ASN A 118 -6.24 8.86 -3.16
C ASN A 118 -4.75 8.82 -3.57
N PRO A 119 -4.37 9.52 -4.65
CA PRO A 119 -2.97 9.63 -5.07
C PRO A 119 -2.15 10.65 -4.26
N GLY A 120 -2.70 11.35 -3.25
CA GLY A 120 -1.97 12.28 -2.38
C GLY A 120 -2.23 12.08 -0.87
N PHE A 121 -1.53 12.86 -0.02
CA PHE A 121 -1.70 12.93 1.46
C PHE A 121 -1.39 11.63 2.23
N TYR A 122 -0.21 11.06 2.01
CA TYR A 122 0.26 9.90 2.76
C TYR A 122 1.72 10.05 3.17
N GLY A 123 2.09 9.48 4.32
CA GLY A 123 3.47 9.46 4.80
C GLY A 123 3.86 10.69 5.62
N GLU A 124 2.93 11.59 5.86
CA GLU A 124 3.13 12.70 6.81
C GLU A 124 3.21 12.17 8.23
N ILE A 125 4.18 12.67 8.99
CA ILE A 125 4.40 12.30 10.40
C ILE A 125 3.71 13.30 11.31
N TYR A 126 2.79 12.80 12.12
CA TYR A 126 2.01 13.55 13.10
C TYR A 126 2.51 13.24 14.51
N THR A 127 2.68 14.28 15.32
CA THR A 127 2.95 14.14 16.76
C THR A 127 1.65 14.01 17.52
N ILE A 128 1.61 13.06 18.45
CA ILE A 128 0.45 12.74 19.29
C ILE A 128 0.89 12.71 20.75
N ASP A 129 0.21 13.46 21.61
CA ASP A 129 0.35 13.36 23.06
C ASP A 129 -0.60 12.27 23.59
N GLU A 130 -0.07 11.07 23.77
CA GLU A 130 -0.87 9.91 24.22
C GLU A 130 -1.47 10.10 25.63
N ASP A 131 -0.86 10.94 26.47
CA ASP A 131 -1.30 11.18 27.84
C ASP A 131 -2.52 12.12 27.91
N SER A 132 -2.82 12.85 26.83
CA SER A 132 -3.93 13.82 26.77
C SER A 132 -5.03 13.51 25.74
N LEU A 133 -5.01 12.32 25.13
CA LEU A 133 -6.02 11.87 24.19
C LEU A 133 -7.43 11.91 24.78
N LEU A 134 -8.35 12.60 24.09
CA LEU A 134 -9.76 12.64 24.43
C LEU A 134 -10.48 11.44 23.81
N THR A 135 -11.50 10.94 24.51
CA THR A 135 -12.42 9.92 23.99
C THR A 135 -13.63 10.60 23.33
N PRO A 136 -14.16 10.09 22.20
CA PRO A 136 -15.43 10.54 21.66
C PRO A 136 -16.55 10.52 22.73
N ILE A 137 -17.48 11.48 22.64
CA ILE A 137 -18.65 11.58 23.52
C ILE A 137 -19.65 10.45 23.24
N SER A 138 -19.80 10.06 21.98
CA SER A 138 -20.61 8.90 21.57
C SER A 138 -20.13 8.32 20.27
N ALA A 139 -20.43 7.03 20.05
CA ALA A 139 -20.15 6.32 18.82
C ALA A 139 -21.28 5.35 18.51
N THR A 140 -21.82 5.40 17.29
CA THR A 140 -22.91 4.51 16.85
C THR A 140 -22.64 3.91 15.48
N ASN A 141 -22.99 2.63 15.31
CA ASN A 141 -22.89 1.95 14.02
C ASN A 141 -24.09 2.25 13.08
N GLU A 142 -24.13 1.64 11.90
CA GLU A 142 -25.21 1.77 10.92
C GLU A 142 -26.59 1.32 11.43
N ASN A 143 -26.63 0.49 12.48
CA ASN A 143 -27.86 0.03 13.13
C ASN A 143 -28.31 0.95 14.29
N GLY A 144 -27.55 2.01 14.59
CA GLY A 144 -27.77 2.91 15.71
C GLY A 144 -27.42 2.31 17.07
N GLU A 145 -26.62 1.24 17.09
CA GLU A 145 -26.14 0.59 18.30
C GLU A 145 -24.94 1.36 18.86
N ASP A 146 -24.87 1.48 20.18
CA ASP A 146 -23.72 2.09 20.87
C ASP A 146 -22.50 1.19 20.76
N VAL A 147 -21.44 1.72 20.17
CA VAL A 147 -20.14 1.06 19.99
C VAL A 147 -18.99 1.85 20.64
N LEU A 148 -19.31 2.85 21.46
CA LEU A 148 -18.30 3.61 22.20
C LEU A 148 -17.40 2.71 23.08
N PRO A 149 -17.92 1.67 23.78
CA PRO A 149 -17.07 0.81 24.60
C PRO A 149 -15.93 0.14 23.82
N GLN A 150 -16.14 -0.21 22.55
CA GLN A 150 -15.19 -0.91 21.66
C GLN A 150 -14.11 0.00 21.09
N ILE A 151 -14.27 1.33 21.16
CA ILE A 151 -13.28 2.28 20.62
C ILE A 151 -12.63 3.12 21.73
N SER A 152 -13.01 2.91 22.99
CA SER A 152 -12.55 3.72 24.12
C SER A 152 -11.20 3.25 24.69
N GLN A 153 -10.80 2.01 24.43
CA GLN A 153 -9.59 1.40 24.97
C GLN A 153 -8.98 0.47 23.94
N LEU A 154 -7.66 0.50 23.81
CA LEU A 154 -6.91 -0.43 22.98
C LEU A 154 -6.80 -1.79 23.68
N ASP A 155 -7.86 -2.61 23.62
CA ASP A 155 -7.97 -3.88 24.35
C ASP A 155 -8.22 -5.11 23.46
N GLY A 156 -8.28 -4.92 22.14
CA GLY A 156 -8.50 -5.95 21.14
C GLY A 156 -9.98 -6.32 20.96
N VAL A 157 -10.92 -5.52 21.47
CA VAL A 157 -12.37 -5.70 21.30
C VAL A 157 -12.89 -4.74 20.23
N PHE A 158 -12.92 -5.24 18.99
CA PHE A 158 -13.31 -4.45 17.83
C PHE A 158 -14.82 -4.17 17.74
N THR A 159 -15.17 -3.05 17.12
CA THR A 159 -16.54 -2.73 16.70
C THR A 159 -17.11 -3.83 15.81
N PRO A 160 -18.41 -4.17 15.93
CA PRO A 160 -19.07 -5.00 14.93
C PRO A 160 -19.09 -4.27 13.59
N ALA A 161 -19.09 -5.03 12.51
CA ALA A 161 -19.00 -4.50 11.16
C ALA A 161 -19.66 -5.46 10.16
N ILE A 162 -20.10 -4.90 9.04
CA ILE A 162 -20.72 -5.64 7.92
C ILE A 162 -19.87 -5.52 6.66
N ASN A 163 -20.02 -6.49 5.75
CA ASN A 163 -19.33 -6.49 4.47
C ASN A 163 -20.35 -6.26 3.33
N GLY A 164 -20.10 -5.28 2.48
CA GLY A 164 -21.00 -4.88 1.40
C GLY A 164 -21.21 -5.98 0.35
N VAL A 165 -20.27 -6.93 0.21
CA VAL A 165 -20.45 -8.10 -0.66
C VAL A 165 -21.59 -9.02 -0.20
N ASP A 166 -22.00 -8.93 1.07
CA ASP A 166 -23.13 -9.69 1.63
C ASP A 166 -24.49 -8.98 1.41
N SER A 167 -24.50 -7.90 0.62
CA SER A 167 -25.73 -7.15 0.34
C SER A 167 -26.77 -8.01 -0.40
N PRO A 168 -28.07 -7.84 -0.11
CA PRO A 168 -29.13 -8.67 -0.69
C PRO A 168 -29.37 -8.45 -2.20
N SER A 169 -28.98 -7.28 -2.73
CA SER A 169 -29.04 -6.96 -4.16
C SER A 169 -27.98 -5.92 -4.54
N TRP A 170 -27.64 -5.84 -5.82
CA TRP A 170 -26.66 -4.89 -6.37
C TRP A 170 -27.07 -3.42 -6.16
N ASP A 171 -28.37 -3.15 -6.04
CA ASP A 171 -28.97 -1.80 -5.88
C ASP A 171 -29.44 -1.49 -4.45
N ASN A 172 -29.25 -2.43 -3.50
CA ASN A 172 -29.57 -2.26 -2.09
C ASN A 172 -28.34 -2.59 -1.24
N ILE A 173 -27.28 -1.81 -1.46
CA ILE A 173 -25.98 -2.01 -0.83
C ILE A 173 -26.07 -1.65 0.65
N GLN A 174 -25.65 -2.59 1.51
CA GLN A 174 -25.43 -2.33 2.92
C GLN A 174 -24.03 -1.78 3.11
N LEU A 175 -23.92 -0.67 3.84
CA LEU A 175 -22.66 0.01 4.10
C LEU A 175 -22.35 -0.02 5.59
N ASN A 176 -21.12 -0.37 5.92
CA ASN A 176 -20.57 -0.28 7.26
C ASN A 176 -20.39 1.19 7.63
N GLN A 177 -21.02 1.65 8.71
CA GLN A 177 -20.92 3.04 9.14
C GLN A 177 -20.52 3.16 10.61
N LEU A 178 -19.66 4.14 10.88
CA LEU A 178 -19.34 4.59 12.23
C LEU A 178 -19.59 6.09 12.32
N THR A 179 -20.53 6.49 13.17
CA THR A 179 -20.81 7.90 13.47
C THR A 179 -20.22 8.24 14.82
N LEU A 180 -19.37 9.26 14.88
CA LEU A 180 -18.72 9.72 16.11
C LEU A 180 -19.16 11.14 16.45
N ASP A 181 -19.43 11.36 17.74
CA ASP A 181 -19.50 12.68 18.34
C ASP A 181 -18.19 12.96 19.07
N LEU A 182 -17.38 13.87 18.55
CA LEU A 182 -16.07 14.23 19.11
C LEU A 182 -16.19 15.30 20.22
N GLY A 183 -17.40 15.78 20.50
CA GLY A 183 -17.65 16.82 21.49
C GLY A 183 -17.38 18.24 20.99
N ASP A 184 -17.12 19.15 21.93
CA ASP A 184 -16.78 20.54 21.63
C ASP A 184 -15.25 20.68 21.52
N LEU A 185 -14.79 20.83 20.28
CA LEU A 185 -13.38 21.06 19.95
C LEU A 185 -13.12 22.53 19.58
N SER A 186 -14.03 23.43 19.94
CA SER A 186 -13.91 24.85 19.63
C SER A 186 -12.65 25.45 20.24
N GLY A 187 -11.79 26.02 19.39
CA GLY A 187 -10.55 26.65 19.81
C GLY A 187 -9.39 25.68 20.04
N ALA A 188 -9.56 24.38 19.73
CA ALA A 188 -8.44 23.47 19.61
C ALA A 188 -7.45 24.01 18.56
N PRO A 189 -6.13 24.06 18.87
CA PRO A 189 -5.13 24.54 17.92
C PRO A 189 -4.99 23.60 16.72
N GLU A 190 -5.11 22.30 16.96
CA GLU A 190 -5.19 21.25 15.94
C GLU A 190 -6.22 20.20 16.35
N ILE A 191 -6.68 19.38 15.38
CA ILE A 191 -7.54 18.23 15.64
C ILE A 191 -7.04 17.04 14.82
N LYS A 192 -6.52 16.02 15.51
CA LYS A 192 -6.04 14.77 14.92
C LYS A 192 -6.75 13.59 15.56
N LEU A 193 -7.08 12.56 14.78
CA LEU A 193 -7.51 11.28 15.33
C LEU A 193 -6.33 10.31 15.37
N LEU A 194 -6.23 9.55 16.45
CA LEU A 194 -5.41 8.35 16.53
C LEU A 194 -6.34 7.14 16.43
N ILE A 195 -6.24 6.38 15.35
CA ILE A 195 -7.15 5.27 15.05
C ILE A 195 -6.38 3.96 15.08
N HIS A 196 -6.89 2.96 15.81
CA HIS A 196 -6.47 1.56 15.69
C HIS A 196 -7.61 0.75 15.07
N GLY A 197 -7.36 0.15 13.91
CA GLY A 197 -8.38 -0.59 13.18
C GLY A 197 -7.81 -1.52 12.13
N MET A 198 -8.69 -2.36 11.59
CA MET A 198 -8.39 -3.28 10.50
C MET A 198 -9.57 -3.39 9.53
N VAL A 199 -9.26 -3.85 8.32
CA VAL A 199 -10.24 -4.39 7.38
C VAL A 199 -10.15 -5.91 7.37
N ASP A 200 -11.30 -6.57 7.36
CA ASP A 200 -11.43 -8.00 7.08
C ASP A 200 -12.15 -8.16 5.74
N TRP A 201 -11.42 -8.56 4.70
CA TRP A 201 -11.99 -8.75 3.37
C TRP A 201 -12.97 -9.92 3.31
N GLY A 202 -12.85 -10.89 4.22
CA GLY A 202 -13.57 -12.15 4.21
C GLY A 202 -13.03 -13.15 3.17
N PRO A 203 -13.79 -14.21 2.86
CA PRO A 203 -13.43 -15.13 1.78
C PRO A 203 -13.66 -14.51 0.41
N ALA A 204 -12.94 -14.99 -0.61
CA ALA A 204 -13.08 -14.48 -1.99
C ALA A 204 -14.42 -14.85 -2.65
N GLN A 205 -15.10 -15.93 -2.25
CA GLN A 205 -16.32 -16.39 -2.95
C GLN A 205 -17.47 -15.37 -2.95
N PRO A 206 -17.86 -14.75 -1.81
CA PRO A 206 -18.86 -13.68 -1.79
C PRO A 206 -18.52 -12.51 -2.73
N TYR A 207 -17.22 -12.20 -2.91
CA TYR A 207 -16.80 -11.17 -3.85
C TYR A 207 -17.17 -11.52 -5.31
N TYR A 208 -16.99 -12.78 -5.75
CA TYR A 208 -17.44 -13.22 -7.08
C TYR A 208 -18.96 -13.29 -7.21
N ASP A 209 -19.63 -13.81 -6.18
CA ASP A 209 -21.09 -13.89 -6.16
C ASP A 209 -21.70 -12.48 -6.30
N TYR A 210 -21.09 -11.49 -5.64
CA TYR A 210 -21.47 -10.09 -5.75
C TYR A 210 -21.28 -9.52 -7.16
N ILE A 211 -20.18 -9.85 -7.85
CA ILE A 211 -19.96 -9.45 -9.26
C ILE A 211 -21.04 -10.07 -10.17
N GLU A 212 -21.36 -11.35 -9.98
CA GLU A 212 -22.36 -12.06 -10.78
C GLU A 212 -23.75 -11.38 -10.69
N MET A 213 -24.09 -10.81 -9.53
CA MET A 213 -25.34 -10.05 -9.37
C MET A 213 -25.41 -8.83 -10.30
N PHE A 214 -24.28 -8.18 -10.57
CA PHE A 214 -24.23 -7.08 -11.54
C PHE A 214 -24.33 -7.58 -12.98
N ASP A 215 -23.68 -8.70 -13.31
CA ASP A 215 -23.78 -9.31 -14.64
C ASP A 215 -25.24 -9.68 -14.98
N GLU A 216 -25.96 -10.28 -14.01
CA GLU A 216 -27.37 -10.62 -14.13
C GLU A 216 -28.24 -9.36 -14.30
N ALA A 217 -27.99 -8.33 -13.50
CA ALA A 217 -28.71 -7.06 -13.56
C ALA A 217 -28.47 -6.31 -14.87
N TYR A 218 -27.24 -6.33 -15.39
CA TYR A 218 -26.90 -5.75 -16.68
C TYR A 218 -27.59 -6.50 -17.82
N ALA A 219 -27.59 -7.84 -17.79
CA ALA A 219 -28.32 -8.65 -18.77
C ALA A 219 -29.84 -8.38 -18.77
N ALA A 220 -30.40 -7.96 -17.63
CA ALA A 220 -31.78 -7.51 -17.49
C ALA A 220 -32.02 -6.04 -17.91
N GLY A 221 -30.97 -5.30 -18.29
CA GLY A 221 -31.03 -3.88 -18.67
C GLY A 221 -31.27 -2.95 -17.50
N LEU A 222 -30.86 -3.35 -16.29
CA LEU A 222 -31.11 -2.61 -15.04
C LEU A 222 -29.94 -1.76 -14.57
N VAL A 223 -28.72 -2.03 -15.02
CA VAL A 223 -27.49 -1.36 -14.57
C VAL A 223 -27.21 -0.12 -15.45
N PRO A 224 -27.28 1.10 -14.90
CA PRO A 224 -26.84 2.30 -15.61
C PRO A 224 -25.33 2.32 -15.87
N ASN A 225 -24.90 3.03 -16.93
CA ASN A 225 -23.49 3.34 -17.15
C ASN A 225 -22.94 4.16 -15.96
N GLY A 226 -21.77 3.76 -15.45
CA GLY A 226 -21.11 4.41 -14.32
C GLY A 226 -21.56 3.90 -12.95
N THR A 227 -22.32 2.80 -12.88
CA THR A 227 -22.66 2.18 -11.60
C THR A 227 -21.41 1.60 -10.95
N GLN A 228 -21.10 2.07 -9.74
CA GLN A 228 -19.97 1.57 -8.96
C GLN A 228 -20.30 0.21 -8.34
N LEU A 229 -19.40 -0.77 -8.50
CA LEU A 229 -19.56 -2.09 -7.87
C LEU A 229 -19.21 -1.99 -6.39
N TYR A 230 -18.07 -1.37 -6.09
CA TYR A 230 -17.55 -1.22 -4.74
C TYR A 230 -17.47 0.28 -4.42
N PRO A 231 -18.55 0.88 -3.88
CA PRO A 231 -18.54 2.29 -3.52
C PRO A 231 -17.30 2.64 -2.67
N PRO A 232 -16.52 3.66 -3.07
CA PRO A 232 -15.29 4.02 -2.37
C PRO A 232 -15.60 4.45 -0.92
N PRO A 233 -14.79 4.04 0.08
CA PRO A 233 -14.94 4.49 1.45
C PRO A 233 -14.83 6.01 1.57
N TYR A 234 -15.47 6.55 2.60
CA TYR A 234 -15.47 7.97 2.84
C TYR A 234 -15.83 8.41 4.24
N MET A 235 -15.41 9.62 4.53
CA MET A 235 -15.69 10.41 5.70
C MET A 235 -16.52 11.64 5.34
N GLU A 236 -17.44 11.97 6.23
CA GLU A 236 -18.22 13.21 6.23
C GLU A 236 -18.06 13.91 7.58
N VAL A 237 -18.19 15.24 7.58
CA VAL A 237 -18.32 16.06 8.78
C VAL A 237 -19.72 16.66 8.85
N MET A 238 -20.25 16.89 10.04
CA MET A 238 -21.56 17.54 10.20
C MET A 238 -21.42 19.07 10.21
N ASP A 239 -22.28 19.76 9.44
CA ASP A 239 -22.39 21.22 9.47
C ASP A 239 -23.28 21.71 10.64
N ALA A 240 -23.29 23.03 10.88
CA ALA A 240 -24.08 23.64 11.97
C ALA A 240 -25.61 23.55 11.76
N GLN A 241 -26.08 23.09 10.60
CA GLN A 241 -27.50 22.83 10.32
C GLN A 241 -27.86 21.34 10.45
N GLY A 242 -26.88 20.48 10.75
CA GLY A 242 -27.07 19.04 10.90
C GLY A 242 -26.99 18.26 9.59
N ASN A 243 -26.50 18.86 8.50
CA ASN A 243 -26.26 18.14 7.25
C ASN A 243 -24.86 17.53 7.25
N TRP A 244 -24.74 16.34 6.67
CA TRP A 244 -23.45 15.70 6.44
C TRP A 244 -22.80 16.26 5.17
N MET A 245 -21.57 16.74 5.31
CA MET A 245 -20.74 17.23 4.22
C MET A 245 -19.60 16.26 3.93
N ARG A 246 -19.46 15.88 2.66
CA ARG A 246 -18.36 15.02 2.20
C ARG A 246 -17.01 15.71 2.39
N VAL A 247 -16.07 15.03 3.02
CA VAL A 247 -14.66 15.47 3.11
C VAL A 247 -14.03 15.45 1.71
N PRO A 248 -13.11 16.38 1.36
CA PRO A 248 -12.37 16.32 0.10
C PRO A 248 -11.69 14.97 -0.14
N GLN A 249 -11.63 14.50 -1.39
CA GLN A 249 -11.09 13.17 -1.73
C GLN A 249 -9.64 12.98 -1.26
N ASP A 250 -8.83 14.05 -1.35
CA ASP A 250 -7.44 14.09 -0.94
C ASP A 250 -7.25 14.10 0.60
N ARG A 251 -8.34 14.19 1.36
CA ARG A 251 -8.37 14.28 2.82
C ARG A 251 -9.25 13.19 3.46
N GLN A 252 -9.68 12.20 2.66
CA GLN A 252 -10.49 11.09 3.14
C GLN A 252 -9.70 10.22 4.11
N MET A 253 -10.40 9.63 5.08
CA MET A 253 -9.81 8.64 5.95
C MET A 253 -9.35 7.42 5.12
N PRO A 254 -8.12 6.92 5.33
CA PRO A 254 -7.67 5.70 4.65
C PRO A 254 -8.44 4.48 5.16
N THR A 255 -8.56 3.46 4.30
CA THR A 255 -8.98 2.13 4.76
C THR A 255 -7.92 1.57 5.70
N PRO A 256 -8.29 1.05 6.88
CA PRO A 256 -7.33 0.43 7.79
C PRO A 256 -6.60 -0.77 7.19
N ALA A 257 -5.63 -1.27 7.94
CA ALA A 257 -4.76 -2.37 7.52
C ALA A 257 -5.49 -3.71 7.43
N ASP A 258 -5.04 -4.53 6.50
CA ASP A 258 -5.56 -5.87 6.30
C ASP A 258 -5.20 -6.86 7.42
N TYR A 259 -6.21 -7.47 8.07
CA TYR A 259 -6.18 -8.49 9.16
C TYR A 259 -5.37 -8.20 10.43
N VAL A 260 -4.24 -7.52 10.33
CA VAL A 260 -3.40 -7.11 11.44
C VAL A 260 -3.65 -5.63 11.69
N PRO A 261 -4.32 -5.28 12.79
CA PRO A 261 -4.73 -3.91 13.04
C PRO A 261 -3.50 -3.02 13.23
N ARG A 262 -3.56 -1.83 12.62
CA ARG A 262 -2.49 -0.81 12.71
C ARG A 262 -3.05 0.47 13.30
N THR A 263 -2.18 1.19 14.00
CA THR A 263 -2.46 2.52 14.52
C THR A 263 -1.97 3.58 13.55
N PHE A 264 -2.82 4.54 13.18
CA PHE A 264 -2.50 5.62 12.25
C PHE A 264 -3.19 6.93 12.63
N ALA A 265 -2.65 8.04 12.12
CA ALA A 265 -3.21 9.37 12.34
C ALA A 265 -4.16 9.79 11.21
N VAL A 266 -5.14 10.62 11.54
CA VAL A 266 -6.03 11.31 10.58
C VAL A 266 -6.12 12.78 10.94
N ASP A 267 -5.71 13.66 10.04
CA ASP A 267 -5.79 15.11 10.21
C ASP A 267 -7.20 15.64 9.90
N LEU A 268 -7.86 16.24 10.89
CA LEU A 268 -9.17 16.87 10.75
C LEU A 268 -9.11 18.40 10.63
N ASN A 269 -7.91 18.99 10.64
CA ASN A 269 -7.74 20.43 10.56
C ASN A 269 -8.38 21.02 9.30
N GLY A 270 -9.22 22.05 9.50
CA GLY A 270 -9.89 22.76 8.41
C GLY A 270 -11.00 21.99 7.70
N LEU A 271 -11.36 20.79 8.16
CA LEU A 271 -12.44 20.00 7.53
C LEU A 271 -13.84 20.48 7.97
N PHE A 272 -13.98 20.98 9.20
CA PHE A 272 -15.25 21.45 9.73
C PHE A 272 -15.56 22.90 9.32
N PRO A 273 -16.82 23.25 9.04
CA PRO A 273 -17.25 24.64 8.92
C PRO A 273 -16.95 25.45 10.19
N THR A 274 -16.61 26.73 10.01
CA THR A 274 -16.15 27.62 11.09
C THR A 274 -17.20 27.96 12.15
N ASP A 275 -18.47 27.67 11.90
CA ASP A 275 -19.60 27.95 12.79
C ASP A 275 -20.11 26.72 13.56
N VAL A 276 -19.42 25.58 13.43
CA VAL A 276 -19.75 24.35 14.16
C VAL A 276 -19.30 24.41 15.61
N THR A 277 -20.18 23.96 16.51
CA THR A 277 -19.90 23.73 17.94
C THR A 277 -20.08 22.27 18.35
N GLU A 278 -20.59 21.42 17.46
CA GLU A 278 -20.74 19.97 17.65
C GLU A 278 -19.91 19.26 16.58
N TYR A 279 -18.73 18.75 16.96
CA TYR A 279 -17.81 18.14 16.00
C TYR A 279 -18.20 16.68 15.81
N LYS A 280 -18.89 16.37 14.72
CA LYS A 280 -19.29 15.00 14.39
C LYS A 280 -18.72 14.57 13.06
N ILE A 281 -18.27 13.33 13.01
CA ILE A 281 -17.85 12.68 11.78
C ILE A 281 -18.66 11.41 11.53
N ARG A 282 -18.80 11.04 10.26
CA ARG A 282 -19.34 9.76 9.84
C ARG A 282 -18.39 9.12 8.85
N ILE A 283 -17.94 7.93 9.18
CA ILE A 283 -17.13 7.07 8.32
C ILE A 283 -18.08 6.06 7.69
N THR A 284 -17.98 5.86 6.38
CA THR A 284 -18.77 4.90 5.61
C THR A 284 -17.84 4.05 4.76
N ASN A 285 -17.96 2.74 4.88
CA ASN A 285 -17.17 1.76 4.14
C ASN A 285 -18.10 0.77 3.45
N PHE A 286 -17.68 0.30 2.28
CA PHE A 286 -18.26 -0.90 1.68
C PHE A 286 -17.74 -2.16 2.39
N TRP A 287 -16.44 -2.21 2.67
CA TRP A 287 -15.79 -3.37 3.29
C TRP A 287 -16.03 -3.45 4.80
N ASN A 288 -15.82 -4.64 5.36
CA ASN A 288 -15.88 -4.90 6.79
C ASN A 288 -14.66 -4.27 7.49
N VAL A 289 -14.80 -2.98 7.81
CA VAL A 289 -13.83 -2.21 8.58
C VAL A 289 -14.26 -2.18 10.04
N SER A 290 -13.34 -2.52 10.93
CA SER A 290 -13.59 -2.54 12.37
C SER A 290 -12.51 -1.77 13.13
N PHE A 291 -12.89 -1.18 14.27
CA PHE A 291 -12.04 -0.32 15.08
C PHE A 291 -11.98 -0.84 16.51
N ASP A 292 -10.81 -0.76 17.13
CA ASP A 292 -10.59 -1.11 18.54
C ASP A 292 -10.21 0.12 19.36
N TYR A 293 -9.76 1.20 18.71
CA TYR A 293 -9.46 2.44 19.43
C TYR A 293 -9.60 3.67 18.53
N ILE A 294 -10.20 4.73 19.06
CA ILE A 294 -10.19 6.07 18.47
C ILE A 294 -9.97 7.11 19.58
N GLY A 295 -8.80 7.74 19.56
CA GLY A 295 -8.45 8.88 20.40
C GLY A 295 -8.47 10.19 19.61
N ILE A 296 -8.72 11.31 20.28
CA ILE A 296 -8.69 12.65 19.70
C ILE A 296 -7.54 13.42 20.35
N ASP A 297 -6.55 13.79 19.56
CA ASP A 297 -5.48 14.70 19.96
C ASP A 297 -5.82 16.12 19.51
N ILE A 298 -5.67 17.07 20.43
CA ILE A 298 -5.88 18.50 20.18
C ILE A 298 -4.62 19.34 20.42
N THR A 299 -3.46 18.68 20.53
CA THR A 299 -2.19 19.35 20.80
C THR A 299 -1.59 19.86 19.49
N PRO A 300 -0.84 20.98 19.49
CA PRO A 300 -0.14 21.44 18.29
C PRO A 300 0.90 20.42 17.82
N GLN A 301 1.18 20.38 16.52
CA GLN A 301 2.31 19.63 15.99
C GLN A 301 3.63 20.11 16.61
N GLU A 302 4.44 19.19 17.12
CA GLU A 302 5.78 19.49 17.64
C GLU A 302 6.87 19.28 16.58
N ASP A 303 8.03 19.87 16.83
CA ASP A 303 9.19 19.71 15.95
C ASP A 303 9.75 18.28 16.07
N VAL A 304 9.92 17.61 14.93
CA VAL A 304 10.56 16.29 14.83
C VAL A 304 11.70 16.34 13.83
N THR A 305 12.69 15.47 14.00
CA THR A 305 13.77 15.28 13.01
C THR A 305 13.56 13.96 12.30
N VAL A 306 13.47 14.02 10.96
CA VAL A 306 13.25 12.83 10.13
C VAL A 306 14.53 12.49 9.36
N HIS A 307 14.91 11.22 9.40
CA HIS A 307 16.01 10.65 8.63
C HIS A 307 15.51 9.51 7.75
N GLU A 308 16.03 9.43 6.53
CA GLU A 308 15.76 8.31 5.62
C GLU A 308 17.02 7.48 5.45
N ILE A 309 16.87 6.16 5.51
CA ILE A 309 17.95 5.20 5.29
C ILE A 309 17.56 4.30 4.13
N ALA A 310 18.33 4.39 3.04
CA ALA A 310 18.22 3.49 1.92
C ALA A 310 18.69 2.07 2.31
N PRO A 311 18.09 1.01 1.73
CA PRO A 311 18.45 -0.36 2.04
C PRO A 311 19.73 -0.77 1.31
N ILE A 312 20.42 -1.76 1.87
CA ILE A 312 21.23 -2.72 1.10
C ILE A 312 20.37 -3.97 0.97
N ALA A 313 19.99 -4.33 -0.25
CA ALA A 313 18.95 -5.31 -0.51
C ALA A 313 19.46 -6.58 -1.20
N THR A 314 18.98 -7.74 -0.78
CA THR A 314 19.28 -9.02 -1.42
C THR A 314 18.02 -9.84 -1.61
N PHE A 315 17.73 -10.20 -2.85
CA PHE A 315 16.61 -11.05 -3.23
C PHE A 315 17.01 -12.52 -3.23
N LYS A 316 16.23 -13.36 -2.55
CA LYS A 316 16.56 -14.77 -2.27
C LYS A 316 15.37 -15.70 -2.52
N PRO A 317 15.63 -16.95 -2.92
CA PRO A 317 14.60 -17.97 -3.01
C PRO A 317 14.15 -18.42 -1.61
N LEU A 318 13.08 -19.22 -1.58
CA LEU A 318 12.70 -20.01 -0.43
C LEU A 318 13.84 -20.95 -0.01
N GLU A 319 14.38 -20.75 1.19
CA GLU A 319 15.46 -21.60 1.72
C GLU A 319 14.95 -22.91 2.33
N PHE A 320 13.67 -22.96 2.75
CA PHE A 320 13.11 -24.04 3.57
C PHE A 320 11.75 -24.52 3.07
N GLY A 321 11.69 -25.03 1.85
CA GLY A 321 10.48 -25.68 1.32
C GLY A 321 10.40 -25.69 -0.19
N THR A 322 9.19 -25.97 -0.69
CA THR A 322 8.83 -25.86 -2.10
C THR A 322 7.54 -25.06 -2.20
N THR A 323 7.49 -24.10 -3.11
CA THR A 323 6.24 -23.41 -3.47
C THR A 323 5.37 -24.33 -4.34
N ASN A 324 4.04 -24.20 -4.18
CA ASN A 324 3.05 -24.83 -5.07
C ASN A 324 2.39 -23.81 -6.00
N SER A 325 2.91 -22.58 -6.03
CA SER A 325 2.38 -21.49 -6.85
C SER A 325 2.35 -21.85 -8.33
N ASN A 326 1.24 -21.52 -8.97
CA ASN A 326 1.07 -21.61 -10.42
C ASN A 326 1.37 -20.28 -11.13
N ALA A 327 1.90 -19.27 -10.42
CA ALA A 327 2.35 -18.02 -11.01
C ALA A 327 3.32 -18.29 -12.16
N SER A 328 3.20 -17.53 -13.25
CA SER A 328 4.04 -17.74 -14.43
C SER A 328 4.61 -16.45 -15.01
N GLY A 329 5.71 -16.56 -15.75
CA GLY A 329 6.37 -15.43 -16.39
C GLY A 329 7.84 -15.33 -16.03
N TYR A 330 8.40 -14.14 -16.21
CA TYR A 330 9.82 -13.88 -15.98
C TYR A 330 10.01 -12.97 -14.79
N PHE A 331 10.38 -13.58 -13.68
CA PHE A 331 10.63 -12.91 -12.42
C PHE A 331 12.05 -12.35 -12.36
N THR A 332 12.30 -11.51 -11.36
CA THR A 332 13.63 -10.98 -11.09
C THR A 332 14.61 -12.11 -10.72
N LYS A 333 15.84 -12.02 -11.22
CA LYS A 333 16.95 -12.92 -10.83
C LYS A 333 17.33 -12.70 -9.37
N TYR A 334 17.69 -13.76 -8.65
CA TYR A 334 18.19 -13.64 -7.28
C TYR A 334 19.56 -12.95 -7.22
N GLY A 335 19.84 -12.28 -6.10
CA GLY A 335 21.10 -11.60 -5.87
C GLY A 335 20.92 -10.22 -5.23
N ASP A 336 21.94 -9.38 -5.40
CA ASP A 336 21.88 -7.97 -4.99
C ASP A 336 20.89 -7.23 -5.88
N VAL A 337 19.82 -6.71 -5.26
CA VAL A 337 18.76 -5.93 -5.92
C VAL A 337 18.70 -4.51 -5.38
N THR A 338 19.73 -4.07 -4.64
CA THR A 338 19.82 -2.71 -4.08
C THR A 338 19.50 -1.63 -5.12
N PRO A 339 20.03 -1.66 -6.36
CA PRO A 339 19.75 -0.62 -7.34
C PRO A 339 18.27 -0.49 -7.72
N LEU A 340 17.49 -1.57 -7.62
CA LEU A 340 16.06 -1.60 -7.97
C LEU A 340 15.16 -1.04 -6.87
N LEU A 341 15.69 -0.68 -5.70
CA LEU A 341 14.87 -0.23 -4.55
C LEU A 341 15.17 1.21 -4.12
N LEU A 342 16.03 1.92 -4.84
CA LEU A 342 16.48 3.26 -4.44
C LEU A 342 15.46 4.36 -4.77
N GLU A 343 14.63 4.16 -5.78
CA GLU A 343 13.65 5.12 -6.25
C GLU A 343 12.33 4.39 -6.56
N ALA A 344 11.21 5.08 -6.43
CA ALA A 344 9.94 4.60 -6.99
C ALA A 344 9.87 5.10 -8.43
N ASP A 345 10.23 4.26 -9.39
CA ASP A 345 10.38 4.60 -10.81
C ASP A 345 9.69 3.57 -11.73
N ASP A 346 8.83 2.73 -11.15
CA ASP A 346 8.15 1.62 -11.80
C ASP A 346 9.11 0.50 -12.26
N ILE A 347 10.32 0.40 -11.68
CA ILE A 347 11.31 -0.65 -11.96
C ILE A 347 11.40 -1.61 -10.78
N PHE A 348 10.82 -2.80 -10.95
CA PHE A 348 10.48 -3.64 -9.81
C PHE A 348 11.48 -4.78 -9.52
N VAL A 349 11.59 -5.12 -8.25
CA VAL A 349 11.84 -6.51 -7.81
C VAL A 349 10.53 -7.28 -7.90
N ILE A 350 10.47 -8.27 -8.80
CA ILE A 350 9.30 -9.12 -9.02
C ILE A 350 9.54 -10.49 -8.42
N GLY A 351 8.71 -10.86 -7.44
CA GLY A 351 8.76 -12.14 -6.75
C GLY A 351 7.41 -12.84 -6.65
N MET A 352 7.46 -14.07 -6.19
CA MET A 352 6.30 -14.97 -6.00
C MET A 352 6.40 -15.67 -4.65
N GLN A 353 5.41 -16.51 -4.33
CA GLN A 353 5.41 -17.34 -3.12
C GLN A 353 6.76 -18.01 -2.84
N GLY A 354 7.26 -17.76 -1.62
CA GLY A 354 8.51 -18.30 -1.12
C GLY A 354 9.72 -17.37 -1.31
N ASP A 355 9.61 -16.35 -2.16
CA ASP A 355 10.71 -15.41 -2.34
C ASP A 355 10.78 -14.41 -1.18
N ASN A 356 12.00 -13.98 -0.83
CA ASN A 356 12.20 -12.96 0.20
C ASN A 356 13.21 -11.90 -0.25
N VAL A 357 12.96 -10.66 0.18
CA VAL A 357 13.86 -9.52 0.04
C VAL A 357 14.41 -9.19 1.43
N SER A 358 15.70 -9.43 1.63
CA SER A 358 16.41 -8.99 2.84
C SER A 358 16.84 -7.55 2.66
N LEU A 359 16.48 -6.69 3.62
CA LEU A 359 16.74 -5.25 3.64
C LEU A 359 17.59 -4.92 4.87
N LYS A 360 18.84 -4.52 4.65
CA LYS A 360 19.71 -3.99 5.70
C LYS A 360 19.71 -2.47 5.65
N PHE A 361 19.45 -1.82 6.77
CA PHE A 361 19.46 -0.36 6.89
C PHE A 361 20.65 0.10 7.75
N PRO A 362 21.77 0.55 7.16
CA PRO A 362 22.95 0.95 7.92
C PRO A 362 22.67 2.13 8.86
N THR A 363 23.14 2.06 10.10
CA THR A 363 22.91 3.12 11.11
C THR A 363 23.97 4.23 11.07
N THR A 364 24.93 4.16 10.15
CA THR A 364 26.11 5.04 10.11
C THR A 364 25.80 6.50 9.83
N SER A 365 24.65 6.79 9.21
CA SER A 365 24.15 8.15 8.96
C SER A 365 23.34 8.73 10.11
N LEU A 366 22.96 7.92 11.11
CA LEU A 366 22.11 8.38 12.21
C LEU A 366 22.94 9.13 13.25
N PRO A 367 22.51 10.35 13.65
CA PRO A 367 23.13 11.05 14.75
C PRO A 367 22.83 10.34 16.09
N PRO A 368 23.66 10.55 17.12
CA PRO A 368 23.30 10.22 18.49
C PRO A 368 22.01 10.94 18.88
N LEU A 369 21.14 10.28 19.64
CA LEU A 369 19.93 10.91 20.17
C LEU A 369 20.27 12.03 21.14
N GLU A 370 19.51 13.12 21.04
CA GLU A 370 19.60 14.22 22.00
C GLU A 370 19.00 13.82 23.35
N ASP A 371 19.48 14.43 24.44
CA ASP A 371 18.96 14.16 25.79
C ASP A 371 17.47 14.53 25.86
N GLY A 372 16.63 13.55 26.22
CA GLY A 372 15.17 13.74 26.32
C GLY A 372 14.40 13.48 25.02
N ALA A 373 15.08 13.01 23.96
CA ALA A 373 14.43 12.54 22.74
C ALA A 373 14.29 11.01 22.73
N GLU A 374 13.25 10.53 22.06
CA GLU A 374 13.03 9.14 21.66
C GLU A 374 13.10 8.99 20.14
N ARG A 375 13.22 7.74 19.68
CA ARG A 375 13.36 7.38 18.27
C ARG A 375 12.32 6.37 17.86
N SER A 376 11.47 6.78 16.93
CA SER A 376 10.47 5.95 16.28
C SER A 376 10.90 5.58 14.87
N PHE A 377 10.36 4.47 14.36
CA PHE A 377 10.78 3.89 13.09
C PHE A 377 9.56 3.57 12.24
N PHE A 378 9.66 3.81 10.94
CA PHE A 378 8.66 3.41 9.97
C PHE A 378 9.34 2.74 8.78
N LEU A 379 8.78 1.65 8.28
CA LEU A 379 9.11 1.15 6.95
C LEU A 379 8.19 1.81 5.94
N PHE A 380 8.77 2.55 5.00
CA PHE A 380 8.08 3.09 3.84
C PHE A 380 8.38 2.17 2.66
N VAL A 381 7.34 1.77 1.95
CA VAL A 381 7.45 0.80 0.85
C VAL A 381 6.46 1.14 -0.25
N ALA A 382 6.88 0.97 -1.50
CA ALA A 382 5.99 0.97 -2.66
C ALA A 382 6.00 -0.43 -3.27
N SER A 383 4.86 -1.09 -3.25
CA SER A 383 4.68 -2.43 -3.82
C SER A 383 3.31 -2.54 -4.48
N TRP A 384 3.24 -3.31 -5.56
CA TRP A 384 1.98 -3.83 -6.10
C TRP A 384 1.89 -5.33 -5.84
N PHE A 385 0.68 -5.89 -5.89
CA PHE A 385 0.54 -7.35 -5.91
C PHE A 385 -0.65 -7.85 -6.73
N LYS A 386 -0.53 -9.09 -7.24
CA LYS A 386 -1.59 -9.82 -7.93
C LYS A 386 -1.92 -11.10 -7.18
N ASP A 387 -3.21 -11.35 -7.08
CA ASP A 387 -3.78 -12.63 -6.67
C ASP A 387 -4.06 -13.56 -7.86
N PRO A 388 -4.14 -14.87 -7.62
CA PRO A 388 -4.58 -15.82 -8.64
C PRO A 388 -6.10 -15.71 -8.87
N PRO A 389 -6.57 -15.91 -10.11
CA PRO A 389 -7.99 -16.03 -10.41
C PRO A 389 -8.69 -17.10 -9.58
N GLY A 390 -9.90 -16.78 -9.10
CA GLY A 390 -10.67 -17.62 -8.18
C GLY A 390 -10.34 -17.38 -6.70
N ASN A 391 -9.24 -16.70 -6.39
CA ASN A 391 -9.06 -15.98 -5.12
C ASN A 391 -9.36 -14.49 -5.39
N TRP A 392 -8.65 -13.54 -4.78
CA TRP A 392 -8.91 -12.13 -4.99
C TRP A 392 -8.50 -11.61 -6.40
N GLY A 393 -8.00 -12.43 -7.34
CA GLY A 393 -7.63 -11.97 -8.67
C GLY A 393 -8.80 -11.94 -9.67
N TYR A 394 -9.15 -10.79 -10.26
CA TYR A 394 -10.22 -10.69 -11.26
C TYR A 394 -9.79 -9.87 -12.48
N GLY A 395 -10.11 -10.35 -13.69
CA GLY A 395 -9.87 -9.64 -14.95
C GLY A 395 -8.46 -9.82 -15.55
N PHE A 396 -7.54 -10.50 -14.88
CA PHE A 396 -6.19 -10.79 -15.36
C PHE A 396 -5.77 -12.24 -15.11
N ASP A 397 -4.77 -12.68 -15.86
CA ASP A 397 -4.11 -13.97 -15.61
C ASP A 397 -3.10 -13.86 -14.47
N PHE A 398 -2.82 -14.98 -13.79
CA PHE A 398 -1.80 -15.04 -12.74
C PHE A 398 -0.38 -15.15 -13.32
N THR A 399 0.00 -14.10 -14.06
CA THR A 399 1.31 -13.98 -14.69
C THR A 399 1.98 -12.66 -14.33
N VAL A 400 3.31 -12.61 -14.47
CA VAL A 400 4.10 -11.37 -14.28
C VAL A 400 3.57 -10.25 -15.17
N GLU A 401 3.26 -10.56 -16.42
CA GLU A 401 2.67 -9.60 -17.33
C GLU A 401 1.15 -9.50 -17.16
N PRO A 402 0.52 -8.38 -17.54
CA PRO A 402 1.17 -7.09 -17.79
C PRO A 402 1.75 -6.48 -16.49
N LEU A 403 2.87 -5.76 -16.57
CA LEU A 403 3.42 -5.02 -15.42
C LEU A 403 2.53 -3.83 -15.03
N PRO A 404 2.31 -3.56 -13.72
CA PRO A 404 1.67 -2.34 -13.24
C PRO A 404 2.58 -1.12 -13.39
N PHE A 405 2.02 0.08 -13.30
CA PHE A 405 2.76 1.34 -13.19
C PHE A 405 1.90 2.40 -12.51
N ARG A 406 2.51 3.34 -11.76
CA ARG A 406 1.80 4.31 -10.91
C ARG A 406 0.76 5.17 -11.61
N ASN A 407 1.01 5.52 -12.87
CA ASN A 407 0.13 6.39 -13.65
C ASN A 407 -0.92 5.63 -14.47
N MET A 408 -1.11 4.32 -14.25
CA MET A 408 -2.15 3.55 -14.95
C MET A 408 -3.55 3.99 -14.52
N SER A 409 -4.50 4.00 -15.45
CA SER A 409 -5.90 4.32 -15.10
C SER A 409 -6.55 3.26 -14.22
N GLY A 410 -6.07 2.01 -14.34
CA GLY A 410 -6.47 0.88 -13.54
C GLY A 410 -5.73 -0.40 -13.91
N PHE A 411 -6.01 -1.49 -13.19
CA PHE A 411 -5.41 -2.78 -13.49
C PHE A 411 -6.48 -3.88 -13.55
N PRO A 412 -6.67 -4.57 -14.68
CA PRO A 412 -5.98 -4.38 -15.97
C PRO A 412 -6.25 -3.00 -16.59
N TYR A 413 -5.23 -2.39 -17.18
CA TYR A 413 -5.37 -1.13 -17.93
C TYR A 413 -5.85 -1.39 -19.37
N PRO A 414 -6.49 -0.40 -20.03
CA PRO A 414 -6.94 -0.54 -21.41
C PRO A 414 -5.77 -0.66 -22.41
N ASP A 415 -6.01 -1.22 -23.59
CA ASP A 415 -5.02 -1.36 -24.67
C ASP A 415 -4.40 -0.01 -25.15
N THR A 416 -5.00 1.12 -24.76
CA THR A 416 -4.47 2.46 -25.01
C THR A 416 -3.32 2.85 -24.08
N GLU A 417 -3.11 2.07 -23.02
CA GLU A 417 -2.06 2.23 -22.02
C GLU A 417 -1.09 1.05 -22.07
N SER A 418 0.14 1.29 -21.65
CA SER A 418 1.17 0.26 -21.58
C SER A 418 2.18 0.64 -20.51
N TYR A 419 2.76 -0.37 -19.86
CA TYR A 419 3.96 -0.20 -19.04
C TYR A 419 5.05 0.59 -19.82
N PRO A 420 5.82 1.50 -19.17
CA PRO A 420 6.72 2.38 -19.90
C PRO A 420 7.80 1.63 -20.69
N THR A 421 8.12 2.14 -21.88
CA THR A 421 9.02 1.51 -22.87
C THR A 421 10.28 2.33 -23.12
N SER A 422 10.71 3.12 -22.13
CA SER A 422 11.98 3.86 -22.19
C SER A 422 13.17 2.90 -22.32
N GLU A 423 14.32 3.41 -22.78
CA GLU A 423 15.55 2.60 -22.88
C GLU A 423 15.95 1.97 -21.53
N GLU A 424 15.71 2.70 -20.45
CA GLU A 424 15.94 2.26 -19.08
C GLU A 424 15.03 1.08 -18.69
N HIS A 425 13.72 1.18 -18.94
CA HIS A 425 12.77 0.12 -18.59
C HIS A 425 12.98 -1.14 -19.44
N VAL A 426 13.29 -0.98 -20.73
CA VAL A 426 13.65 -2.12 -21.59
C VAL A 426 14.92 -2.80 -21.06
N SER A 427 15.98 -2.03 -20.77
CA SER A 427 17.23 -2.56 -20.22
C SER A 427 17.01 -3.29 -18.90
N TYR A 428 16.15 -2.75 -18.03
CA TYR A 428 15.74 -3.39 -16.78
C TYR A 428 15.13 -4.77 -17.04
N LEU A 429 14.15 -4.87 -17.95
CA LEU A 429 13.47 -6.12 -18.26
C LEU A 429 14.43 -7.18 -18.84
N GLU A 430 15.42 -6.77 -19.64
CA GLU A 430 16.44 -7.70 -20.17
C GLU A 430 17.42 -8.17 -19.10
N GLU A 431 17.86 -7.25 -18.23
CA GLU A 431 18.91 -7.53 -17.26
C GLU A 431 18.39 -8.28 -16.03
N TRP A 432 17.22 -7.91 -15.52
CA TRP A 432 16.74 -8.34 -14.21
C TRP A 432 15.67 -9.42 -14.31
N ASN A 433 14.72 -9.30 -15.23
CA ASN A 433 13.57 -10.20 -15.34
C ASN A 433 13.88 -11.41 -16.21
N THR A 434 14.79 -12.27 -15.72
CA THR A 434 15.33 -13.44 -16.45
C THR A 434 14.94 -14.78 -15.85
N ARG A 435 14.31 -14.81 -14.67
CA ARG A 435 13.94 -16.06 -13.98
C ARG A 435 12.61 -16.58 -14.52
N ALA A 436 12.66 -17.47 -15.50
CA ALA A 436 11.48 -18.10 -16.08
C ALA A 436 10.83 -19.10 -15.10
N VAL A 437 9.55 -18.90 -14.79
CA VAL A 437 8.74 -19.79 -13.95
C VAL A 437 7.47 -20.14 -14.71
N ASN A 438 7.15 -21.43 -14.81
CA ASN A 438 5.94 -21.94 -15.48
C ASN A 438 5.72 -21.40 -16.91
N VAL A 439 6.78 -20.97 -17.60
CA VAL A 439 6.72 -20.46 -18.98
C VAL A 439 6.84 -21.62 -19.99
N PRO A 440 5.96 -21.71 -21.03
CA PRO A 440 6.12 -22.71 -22.08
C PRO A 440 7.45 -22.57 -22.83
N GLU A 441 8.08 -23.70 -23.19
CA GLU A 441 9.41 -23.73 -23.82
C GLU A 441 9.48 -22.97 -25.17
N GLN A 442 8.36 -22.89 -25.90
CA GLN A 442 8.26 -22.12 -27.14
C GLN A 442 8.34 -20.60 -26.91
N THR A 443 7.71 -20.10 -25.85
CA THR A 443 7.66 -18.68 -25.50
C THR A 443 9.03 -18.15 -25.05
N VAL A 444 9.87 -19.01 -24.47
CA VAL A 444 11.27 -18.69 -24.14
C VAL A 444 12.10 -18.39 -25.40
N THR A 445 11.87 -19.15 -26.45
CA THR A 445 12.60 -18.99 -27.71
C THR A 445 12.18 -17.71 -28.44
N GLU A 446 10.88 -17.40 -28.44
CA GLU A 446 10.35 -16.17 -29.06
C GLU A 446 10.79 -14.90 -28.31
N ARG A 447 10.75 -14.90 -26.97
CA ARG A 447 11.22 -13.75 -26.18
C ARG A 447 12.68 -13.44 -26.48
N ASN A 448 13.56 -14.43 -26.46
CA ASN A 448 14.98 -14.23 -26.78
C ASN A 448 15.17 -13.62 -28.17
N SER A 449 14.40 -14.06 -29.16
CA SER A 449 14.42 -13.51 -30.53
C SER A 449 13.94 -12.06 -30.59
N VAL A 450 12.88 -11.69 -29.86
CA VAL A 450 12.35 -10.31 -29.83
C VAL A 450 13.31 -9.38 -29.11
N MET A 451 13.90 -9.82 -28.00
CA MET A 451 14.87 -9.03 -27.22
C MET A 451 16.14 -8.78 -28.04
N GLU A 452 16.63 -9.78 -28.79
CA GLU A 452 17.73 -9.57 -29.74
C GLU A 452 17.39 -8.50 -30.80
N LEU A 453 16.17 -8.52 -31.34
CA LEU A 453 15.69 -7.54 -32.32
C LEU A 453 15.56 -6.13 -31.73
N VAL A 454 15.05 -5.99 -30.51
CA VAL A 454 14.91 -4.70 -29.81
C VAL A 454 16.28 -4.12 -29.46
N ALA A 455 17.20 -4.94 -28.93
CA ALA A 455 18.58 -4.54 -28.66
C ALA A 455 19.33 -4.14 -29.93
N GLU A 456 19.09 -4.83 -31.06
CA GLU A 456 19.69 -4.48 -32.35
C GLU A 456 19.10 -3.16 -32.91
N ALA A 457 17.80 -2.93 -32.74
CA ALA A 457 17.13 -1.68 -33.10
C ALA A 457 17.63 -0.49 -32.27
N LEU A 458 17.80 -0.65 -30.95
CA LEU A 458 18.37 0.36 -30.05
C LEU A 458 19.83 0.69 -30.40
N LYS A 459 20.64 -0.31 -30.78
CA LYS A 459 22.00 -0.08 -31.29
C LYS A 459 21.98 0.74 -32.60
N LEU A 460 21.04 0.45 -33.49
CA LEU A 460 20.86 1.16 -34.76
C LEU A 460 20.42 2.62 -34.54
N THR A 461 19.52 2.90 -33.60
CA THR A 461 19.11 4.28 -33.27
C THR A 461 20.21 5.06 -32.57
N ALA A 462 20.98 4.44 -31.67
CA ALA A 462 22.17 5.05 -31.08
C ALA A 462 23.23 5.39 -32.15
N LEU A 463 23.53 4.45 -33.06
CA LEU A 463 24.44 4.66 -34.19
C LEU A 463 23.95 5.77 -35.14
N ALA A 464 22.64 5.84 -35.41
CA ALA A 464 22.05 6.91 -36.21
C ALA A 464 22.15 8.27 -35.50
N GLY A 465 21.95 8.31 -34.17
CA GLY A 465 22.15 9.49 -33.34
C GLY A 465 23.59 10.00 -33.36
N PHE A 466 24.57 9.11 -33.21
CA PHE A 466 26.00 9.45 -33.35
C PHE A 466 26.37 9.89 -34.77
N ALA A 467 25.78 9.29 -35.81
CA ALA A 467 25.99 9.70 -37.19
C ALA A 467 25.41 11.10 -37.47
N LEU A 468 24.24 11.42 -36.93
CA LEU A 468 23.65 12.76 -37.01
C LEU A 468 24.47 13.79 -36.23
N ALA A 469 24.91 13.47 -35.01
CA ALA A 469 25.78 14.34 -34.22
C ALA A 469 27.13 14.58 -34.92
N GLY A 470 27.72 13.53 -35.52
CA GLY A 470 28.93 13.64 -36.33
C GLY A 470 28.76 14.50 -37.59
N LEU A 471 27.60 14.41 -38.26
CA LEU A 471 27.24 15.26 -39.39
C LEU A 471 27.05 16.72 -38.96
N VAL A 472 26.43 16.97 -37.82
CA VAL A 472 26.26 18.33 -37.25
C VAL A 472 27.61 18.92 -36.86
N VAL A 473 28.48 18.15 -36.21
CA VAL A 473 29.86 18.60 -35.88
C VAL A 473 30.67 18.85 -37.15
N ALA A 474 30.58 18.00 -38.17
CA ALA A 474 31.26 18.19 -39.45
C ALA A 474 30.72 19.40 -40.24
N LEU A 475 29.42 19.68 -40.17
CA LEU A 475 28.79 20.86 -40.78
C LEU A 475 29.14 22.16 -40.04
N ILE A 476 29.29 22.11 -38.71
CA ILE A 476 29.76 23.23 -37.89
C ILE A 476 31.26 23.50 -38.15
N TRP A 477 32.08 22.46 -38.31
CA TRP A 477 33.51 22.61 -38.57
C TRP A 477 33.84 23.10 -39.99
N LYS A 478 32.96 22.85 -40.97
CA LYS A 478 33.10 23.39 -42.34
C LYS A 478 32.73 24.88 -42.48
N LYS A 479 32.25 25.51 -41.40
CA LYS A 479 31.76 26.90 -41.40
C LYS A 479 32.68 27.89 -40.66
N HIS A 480 33.89 27.45 -40.28
CA HIS A 480 34.95 28.28 -39.70
C HIS A 480 36.23 28.23 -40.54
#